data_AF-A0AAV4BVM7-F1
#
_entry.id   AF-A0AAV4BVM7-F1
#
_cell.length_a   1.000
_cell.length_b   1.000
_cell.length_c   1.000
_cell.angle_alpha   90.00
_cell.angle_beta   90.00
_cell.angle_gamma   90.00
#
_symmetry.space_group_name_H-M   'P 1'
#
loop_
_entity.id
_entity.type
_entity.pdbx_description
1 polymer ?
#
loop_
_entity_poly.entity_id
_entity_poly.type
_entity_poly.pdbx_seq_one_letter_code
_entity_poly.pdbx_strand_id
1 'polypeptide(L)'
;MCLVSQDQCNSLTKCVELMSALRHILITALAFIVWQVYDKNFNTTSVRPRVEGYFHPAFRKVAEAFRTNVENGLEKGAAFAAYHKGELLVDLWGGWADMAAERHWQEDTLCMIWSVVKGAAAIAVARLVDM
;
A
#
# COMPACT_ATOMS: atom_id res chain seq x y z
N MET A 1 -10.74 21.26 59.93
CA MET A 1 -11.28 21.79 58.65
C MET A 1 -10.15 22.57 57.98
N CYS A 2 -9.27 21.89 57.24
CA CYS A 2 -8.09 22.50 56.64
C CYS A 2 -8.48 23.24 55.35
N LEU A 3 -8.32 24.57 55.36
CA LEU A 3 -8.43 25.42 54.19
C LEU A 3 -7.10 25.39 53.43
N VAL A 4 -6.88 24.37 52.59
CA VAL A 4 -5.95 24.54 51.48
C VAL A 4 -6.60 25.59 50.57
N SER A 5 -5.90 26.71 50.31
CA SER A 5 -6.47 27.80 49.51
C SER A 5 -6.79 27.30 48.10
N GLN A 6 -7.93 27.72 47.57
CA GLN A 6 -8.42 27.34 46.23
C GLN A 6 -7.35 27.58 45.14
N ASP A 7 -6.50 28.60 45.32
CA ASP A 7 -5.40 28.94 44.42
C ASP A 7 -4.25 27.93 44.42
N GLN A 8 -3.92 27.33 45.57
CA GLN A 8 -2.92 26.25 45.66
C GLN A 8 -3.42 24.98 44.94
N CYS A 9 -4.71 24.66 45.07
CA CYS A 9 -5.33 23.52 44.38
C CYS A 9 -5.38 23.72 42.86
N ASN A 10 -5.75 24.91 42.38
CA ASN A 10 -5.79 25.25 40.95
C ASN A 10 -4.40 25.26 40.29
N SER A 11 -3.36 25.66 41.01
CA SER A 11 -1.97 25.66 40.51
C SER A 11 -1.44 24.24 40.31
N LEU A 12 -1.70 23.35 41.27
CA LEU A 12 -1.30 21.94 41.17
C LEU A 12 -2.04 21.20 40.05
N THR A 13 -3.33 21.45 39.85
CA THR A 13 -4.10 20.87 38.74
C THR A 13 -3.56 21.33 37.38
N LYS A 14 -3.22 22.62 37.22
CA LYS A 14 -2.59 23.14 36.00
C LYS A 14 -1.22 22.49 35.72
N CYS A 15 -0.42 22.25 36.76
CA CYS A 15 0.85 21.54 36.62
C CYS A 15 0.66 20.07 36.19
N VAL A 16 -0.33 19.37 36.75
CA VAL A 16 -0.66 17.99 36.36
C VAL A 16 -1.19 17.93 34.92
N GLU A 17 -2.04 18.87 34.51
CA GLU A 17 -2.52 18.99 33.13
C GLU A 17 -1.39 19.31 32.15
N LEU A 18 -0.47 20.21 32.52
CA LEU A 18 0.69 20.56 31.71
C LEU A 18 1.63 19.35 31.53
N MET A 19 1.89 18.59 32.60
CA MET A 19 2.70 17.37 32.52
C MET A 19 2.02 16.27 31.68
N SER A 20 0.70 16.14 31.79
CA SER A 20 -0.09 15.22 30.95
C SER A 20 -0.03 15.62 29.47
N ALA A 21 -0.21 16.90 29.17
CA ALA A 21 -0.12 17.45 27.81
C ALA A 21 1.28 17.25 27.20
N LEU A 22 2.34 17.52 27.96
CA LEU A 22 3.72 17.30 27.53
C LEU A 22 4.00 15.81 27.24
N ARG A 23 3.46 14.89 28.05
CA ARG A 23 3.56 13.44 27.81
C ARG A 23 2.86 13.03 26.52
N HIS A 24 1.66 13.54 26.26
CA HIS A 24 0.93 13.25 25.02
C HIS A 24 1.65 13.81 23.79
N ILE A 25 2.23 15.01 23.87
CA ILE A 25 3.03 15.60 22.78
C ILE A 25 4.27 14.76 22.50
N LEU A 26 4.97 14.27 23.53
CA LEU A 26 6.13 13.41 23.37
C LEU A 26 5.78 12.07 22.72
N ILE A 27 4.68 11.43 23.13
CA ILE A 27 4.23 10.16 22.57
C ILE A 27 3.82 10.32 21.10
N THR A 28 3.08 11.37 20.76
CA THR A 28 2.67 11.62 19.36
C THR A 28 3.86 11.98 18.48
N ALA A 29 4.80 12.78 18.98
CA ALA A 29 6.05 13.09 18.27
C ALA A 29 6.90 11.84 18.04
N LEU A 30 7.08 10.99 19.05
CA LEU A 30 7.78 9.72 18.92
C LEU A 30 7.08 8.78 17.94
N ALA A 31 5.75 8.63 18.03
CA ALA A 31 4.99 7.81 17.10
C ALA A 31 5.12 8.31 15.66
N PHE A 32 5.10 9.63 15.44
CA PHE A 32 5.31 10.23 14.13
C PHE A 32 6.73 9.98 13.60
N ILE A 33 7.76 10.13 14.45
CA ILE A 33 9.16 9.85 14.08
C ILE A 33 9.35 8.36 13.75
N VAL A 34 8.81 7.47 14.57
CA VAL A 34 8.86 6.01 14.33
C VAL A 34 8.12 5.65 13.05
N TRP A 35 6.93 6.23 12.81
CA TRP A 35 6.19 6.03 11.57
C TRP A 35 6.98 6.52 10.35
N GLN A 36 7.58 7.71 10.43
CA GLN A 36 8.45 8.27 9.38
C GLN A 36 9.67 7.38 9.09
N VAL A 37 10.32 6.84 10.13
CA VAL A 37 11.47 5.95 9.98
C VAL A 37 11.06 4.59 9.43
N TYR A 38 9.95 4.04 9.92
CA TYR A 38 9.41 2.77 9.45
C TYR A 38 8.99 2.83 7.98
N ASP A 39 8.28 3.88 7.59
CA ASP A 39 7.84 4.11 6.21
C ASP A 39 9.03 4.26 5.24
N LYS A 40 10.05 5.04 5.64
CA LYS A 40 11.27 5.22 4.82
C LYS A 40 12.08 3.93 4.67
N ASN A 41 12.20 3.12 5.72
CA ASN A 41 12.97 1.88 5.68
C ASN A 41 12.25 0.75 4.94
N PHE A 42 10.91 0.75 4.87
CA PHE A 42 10.17 -0.25 4.11
C PHE A 42 10.25 -0.03 2.58
N ASN A 43 10.48 1.22 2.14
CA ASN A 43 10.48 1.60 0.73
C ASN A 43 11.88 1.74 0.10
N THR A 44 12.96 1.45 0.84
CA THR A 44 14.34 1.61 0.33
C THR A 44 14.90 0.30 -0.24
N THR A 45 14.42 -0.12 -1.41
CA THR A 45 15.18 -1.06 -2.27
C THR A 45 16.11 -0.25 -3.18
N SER A 46 17.38 -0.64 -3.28
CA SER A 46 18.42 0.07 -4.06
C SER A 46 18.31 -0.15 -5.57
N VAL A 47 17.50 -1.10 -6.02
CA VAL A 47 17.30 -1.46 -7.42
C VAL A 47 15.95 -0.90 -7.90
N ARG A 48 15.97 -0.15 -9.01
CA ARG A 48 14.74 0.38 -9.60
C ARG A 48 13.82 -0.78 -10.01
N PRO A 49 12.55 -0.76 -9.61
CA PRO A 49 11.61 -1.80 -10.01
C PRO A 49 11.48 -1.81 -11.54
N ARG A 50 11.63 -2.99 -12.15
CA ARG A 50 11.48 -3.16 -13.61
C ARG A 50 10.02 -3.29 -13.99
N VAL A 51 9.68 -2.75 -15.15
CA VAL A 51 8.36 -2.89 -15.79
C VAL A 51 8.58 -3.46 -17.17
N GLU A 52 7.94 -4.58 -17.45
CA GLU A 52 8.12 -5.40 -18.65
C GLU A 52 6.74 -5.75 -19.23
N GLY A 53 6.75 -6.36 -20.42
CA GLY A 53 5.55 -6.80 -21.13
C GLY A 53 5.23 -6.03 -22.40
N TYR A 54 4.02 -6.23 -22.90
CA TYR A 54 3.52 -5.75 -24.18
C TYR A 54 2.42 -4.70 -23.99
N PHE A 55 2.38 -3.72 -24.89
CA PHE A 55 1.21 -2.87 -25.06
C PHE A 55 1.09 -2.42 -26.51
N HIS A 56 -0.14 -2.38 -27.01
CA HIS A 56 -0.46 -1.79 -28.29
C HIS A 56 -0.20 -0.26 -28.23
N PRO A 57 0.40 0.38 -29.27
CA PRO A 57 0.80 1.78 -29.22
C PRO A 57 -0.31 2.78 -28.83
N ALA A 58 -1.56 2.48 -29.20
CA ALA A 58 -2.72 3.28 -28.82
C ALA A 58 -2.95 3.37 -27.29
N PHE A 59 -2.44 2.40 -26.53
CA PHE A 59 -2.55 2.31 -25.07
C PHE A 59 -1.28 2.71 -24.33
N ARG A 60 -0.36 3.44 -24.98
CA ARG A 60 0.88 3.96 -24.35
C ARG A 60 0.64 4.64 -23.00
N LYS A 61 -0.41 5.46 -22.89
CA LYS A 61 -0.75 6.16 -21.64
C LYS A 61 -1.03 5.21 -20.48
N VAL A 62 -1.58 4.02 -20.75
CA VAL A 62 -1.80 2.97 -19.73
C VAL A 62 -0.46 2.42 -19.26
N ALA A 63 0.45 2.12 -20.19
CA ALA A 63 1.79 1.64 -19.85
C ALA A 63 2.60 2.67 -19.06
N GLU A 64 2.51 3.95 -19.41
CA GLU A 64 3.15 5.05 -18.67
C GLU A 64 2.58 5.20 -17.26
N ALA A 65 1.26 5.12 -17.09
CA ALA A 65 0.62 5.17 -15.78
C ALA A 65 1.01 3.97 -14.91
N PHE A 66 0.97 2.75 -15.46
CA PHE A 66 1.42 1.55 -14.76
C PHE A 66 2.87 1.67 -14.31
N ARG A 67 3.75 2.13 -15.21
CA ARG A 67 5.16 2.36 -14.90
C ARG A 67 5.34 3.39 -13.80
N THR A 68 4.63 4.50 -13.88
CA THR A 68 4.66 5.56 -12.87
C THR A 68 4.25 5.03 -11.49
N ASN A 69 3.21 4.18 -11.43
CA ASN A 69 2.76 3.58 -10.17
C ASN A 69 3.84 2.69 -9.54
N VAL A 70 4.50 1.87 -10.35
CA VAL A 70 5.57 0.98 -9.89
C VAL A 70 6.83 1.76 -9.52
N GLU A 71 7.29 2.70 -10.35
CA GLU A 71 8.52 3.46 -10.14
C GLU A 71 8.42 4.45 -8.97
N ASN A 72 7.24 5.01 -8.71
CA ASN A 72 7.01 5.89 -7.56
C ASN A 72 6.69 5.13 -6.27
N GLY A 73 6.68 3.79 -6.30
CA GLY A 73 6.39 2.96 -5.13
C GLY A 73 4.93 2.98 -4.68
N LEU A 74 4.00 3.44 -5.54
CA LEU A 74 2.57 3.30 -5.29
C LEU A 74 2.16 1.83 -5.32
N GLU A 75 2.82 1.04 -6.17
CA GLU A 75 2.68 -0.42 -6.23
C GLU A 75 4.03 -1.08 -5.94
N LYS A 76 4.02 -2.04 -5.00
CA LYS A 76 5.22 -2.85 -4.69
C LYS A 76 5.54 -3.83 -5.81
N GLY A 77 4.50 -4.41 -6.39
CA GLY A 77 4.55 -5.27 -7.56
C GLY A 77 3.14 -5.52 -8.06
N ALA A 78 2.97 -5.57 -9.37
CA ALA A 78 1.67 -5.68 -10.00
C ALA A 78 1.77 -6.33 -11.39
N ALA A 79 0.61 -6.78 -11.88
CA ALA A 79 0.39 -7.14 -13.27
C ALA A 79 -0.95 -6.58 -13.75
N PHE A 80 -1.04 -6.23 -15.04
CA PHE A 80 -2.23 -5.66 -15.66
C PHE A 80 -2.37 -6.15 -17.10
N ALA A 81 -3.53 -6.73 -17.42
CA ALA A 81 -3.88 -7.15 -18.77
C ALA A 81 -5.23 -6.58 -19.21
N ALA A 82 -5.33 -6.21 -20.49
CA ALA A 82 -6.56 -5.71 -21.10
C ALA A 82 -6.81 -6.33 -22.47
N TYR A 83 -8.03 -6.83 -22.64
CA TYR A 83 -8.51 -7.43 -23.90
C TYR A 83 -9.66 -6.61 -24.49
N HIS A 84 -9.73 -6.52 -25.81
CA HIS A 84 -10.89 -6.00 -26.52
C HIS A 84 -11.25 -6.94 -27.67
N LYS A 85 -12.49 -7.45 -27.65
CA LYS A 85 -13.00 -8.41 -28.65
C LYS A 85 -12.09 -9.64 -28.86
N GLY A 86 -11.48 -10.12 -27.77
CA GLY A 86 -10.58 -11.28 -27.81
C GLY A 86 -9.12 -10.97 -28.14
N GLU A 87 -8.79 -9.74 -28.54
CA GLU A 87 -7.42 -9.32 -28.79
C GLU A 87 -6.76 -8.77 -27.52
N LEU A 88 -5.55 -9.25 -27.21
CA LEU A 88 -4.73 -8.74 -26.13
C LEU A 88 -4.11 -7.40 -26.54
N LEU A 89 -4.48 -6.33 -25.84
CA LEU A 89 -4.03 -4.98 -26.16
C LEU A 89 -2.97 -4.47 -25.19
N VAL A 90 -2.98 -4.94 -23.94
CA VAL A 90 -2.02 -4.59 -22.91
C VAL A 90 -1.78 -5.83 -22.06
N ASP A 91 -0.53 -6.12 -21.77
CA ASP A 91 -0.07 -7.15 -20.85
C ASP A 91 1.24 -6.67 -20.20
N LEU A 92 1.15 -6.17 -18.98
CA LEU A 92 2.26 -5.52 -18.28
C LEU A 92 2.44 -6.12 -16.92
N TRP A 93 3.69 -6.24 -16.49
CA TRP A 93 4.05 -6.66 -15.14
C TRP A 93 5.28 -5.92 -14.65
N GLY A 94 5.46 -5.84 -13.33
CA GLY A 94 6.63 -5.17 -12.78
C GLY A 94 6.64 -5.06 -11.28
N GLY A 95 7.75 -4.52 -10.78
CA GLY A 95 8.03 -4.42 -9.35
C GLY A 95 8.57 -5.72 -8.75
N TRP A 96 8.16 -5.99 -7.51
CA TRP A 96 8.63 -7.10 -6.70
C TRP A 96 7.52 -8.12 -6.48
N ALA A 97 7.81 -9.38 -6.74
CA ALA A 97 6.97 -10.50 -6.30
C ALA A 97 7.15 -10.76 -4.79
N ASP A 98 8.36 -10.52 -4.28
CA ASP A 98 8.69 -10.57 -2.86
C ASP A 98 9.85 -9.60 -2.59
N MET A 99 9.57 -8.52 -1.87
CA MET A 99 10.60 -7.52 -1.55
C MET A 99 11.62 -8.04 -0.52
N ALA A 100 11.20 -8.88 0.43
CA ALA A 100 12.09 -9.37 1.47
C ALA A 100 13.10 -10.39 0.91
N ALA A 101 12.68 -11.15 -0.09
CA ALA A 101 13.53 -12.08 -0.83
C ALA A 101 14.21 -11.46 -2.06
N GLU A 102 14.09 -10.14 -2.27
CA GLU A 102 14.60 -9.42 -3.45
C GLU A 102 14.22 -10.09 -4.78
N ARG A 103 13.00 -10.65 -4.85
CA ARG A 103 12.50 -11.35 -6.02
C ARG A 103 11.61 -10.44 -6.86
N HIS A 104 12.07 -10.15 -8.07
CA HIS A 104 11.30 -9.37 -9.05
C HIS A 104 10.08 -10.12 -9.56
N TRP A 105 9.07 -9.33 -9.95
CA TRP A 105 7.91 -9.83 -10.67
C TRP A 105 8.31 -10.31 -12.07
N GLN A 106 7.86 -11.50 -12.44
CA GLN A 106 8.03 -12.12 -13.76
C GLN A 106 6.67 -12.31 -14.43
N GLU A 107 6.65 -12.54 -15.75
CA GLU A 107 5.43 -12.75 -16.54
C GLU A 107 4.47 -13.79 -15.91
N ASP A 108 5.02 -14.87 -15.38
CA ASP A 108 4.29 -16.00 -14.80
C ASP A 108 4.14 -15.92 -13.28
N THR A 109 4.45 -14.78 -12.66
CA THR A 109 4.33 -14.62 -11.21
C THR A 109 2.87 -14.71 -10.78
N LEU A 110 2.57 -15.74 -10.00
CA LEU A 110 1.26 -15.91 -9.37
C LEU A 110 1.12 -15.04 -8.13
N CYS A 111 -0.03 -14.41 -7.99
CA CYS A 111 -0.41 -13.66 -6.79
C CYS A 111 -1.72 -14.18 -6.20
N MET A 112 -1.92 -13.94 -4.91
CA MET A 112 -3.18 -14.27 -4.25
C MET A 112 -4.25 -13.26 -4.67
N ILE A 113 -5.25 -13.71 -5.43
CA ILE A 113 -6.31 -12.87 -6.00
C ILE A 113 -7.56 -12.72 -5.11
N TRP A 114 -7.55 -13.29 -3.90
CA TRP A 114 -8.64 -13.18 -2.92
C TRP A 114 -10.02 -13.50 -3.52
N SER A 115 -11.01 -12.66 -3.24
CA SER A 115 -12.40 -12.86 -3.67
C SER A 115 -12.60 -12.83 -5.19
N VAL A 116 -11.61 -12.44 -5.99
CA VAL A 116 -11.70 -12.50 -7.47
C VAL A 116 -12.01 -13.92 -7.94
N VAL A 117 -11.56 -14.95 -7.21
CA VAL A 117 -11.87 -16.37 -7.52
C VAL A 117 -13.38 -16.66 -7.61
N LYS A 118 -14.23 -15.88 -6.94
CA LYS A 118 -15.69 -16.05 -7.00
C LYS A 118 -16.25 -15.85 -8.41
N GLY A 119 -15.63 -14.99 -9.23
CA GLY A 119 -16.03 -14.81 -10.62
C GLY A 119 -15.79 -16.08 -11.46
N ALA A 120 -14.62 -16.69 -11.31
CA ALA A 120 -14.31 -17.96 -11.99
C ALA A 120 -15.24 -19.10 -11.53
N ALA A 121 -15.53 -19.18 -10.22
CA ALA A 121 -16.49 -20.14 -9.68
C ALA A 121 -17.90 -19.93 -10.24
N ALA A 122 -18.35 -18.68 -10.36
CA ALA A 122 -19.66 -18.36 -10.95
C ALA A 122 -19.75 -18.77 -12.42
N ILE A 123 -18.68 -18.56 -13.22
CA ILE A 123 -18.62 -19.02 -14.62
C ILE A 123 -18.73 -20.54 -14.70
N ALA A 124 -18.04 -21.28 -13.82
CA ALA A 124 -18.13 -22.74 -13.79
C ALA A 124 -19.56 -23.22 -13.53
N VAL A 125 -20.28 -22.59 -12.58
CA VAL A 125 -21.69 -22.90 -12.31
C VAL A 125 -22.58 -22.54 -13.50
N ALA A 126 -22.40 -21.35 -14.11
CA ALA A 126 -23.16 -20.94 -15.28
C ALA A 126 -23.03 -21.96 -16.43
N ARG A 127 -21.81 -22.46 -16.68
CA ARG A 127 -21.57 -23.47 -17.71
C ARG A 127 -22.27 -24.81 -17.44
N LEU A 128 -22.57 -25.14 -16.19
CA LEU A 128 -23.34 -26.35 -15.84
C LEU A 128 -24.85 -26.14 -16.02
N VAL A 129 -25.34 -24.91 -15.91
CA VAL A 129 -26.76 -24.58 -16.10
C VAL A 129 -27.10 -24.41 -17.59
N ASP A 130 -26.15 -23.91 -18.38
CA ASP A 130 -26.32 -23.70 -19.82
C ASP A 130 -26.14 -24.98 -20.68
N MET A 131 -25.95 -26.16 -20.08
CA MET A 131 -25.82 -27.46 -20.77
C MET A 131 -27.13 -28.23 -20.83
#